data_AF-W1YJ36-F1
#
_entry.id   AF-W1YJ36-F1
#
_cell.length_a   1.000
_cell.length_b   1.000
_cell.length_c   1.000
_cell.angle_alpha   90.00
_cell.angle_beta   90.00
_cell.angle_gamma   90.00
#
_symmetry.space_group_name_H-M   'P 1'
#
loop_
_entity.id
_entity.type
_entity.pdbx_description
1 polymer ?
#
loop_
_entity_poly.entity_id
_entity_poly.type
_entity_poly.pdbx_seq_one_letter_code
_entity_poly.pdbx_strand_id
1 'polypeptide(L)'
;GMVKIGWEAALPPRTPERDDPNPPMHLLEQLGIPAEVREATVTFNENQVPVTGLAVHHAFSVAMAVPYCVAARRCPAITAGGGAVYGLGV
;
A
#
# COMPACT_ATOMS: atom_id res chain seq x y z
N GLY A 1 -13.58 2.23 -0.87
CA GLY A 1 -13.42 3.63 -1.26
C GLY A 1 -12.26 3.75 -2.22
N MET A 2 -12.25 4.77 -3.08
CA MET A 2 -11.25 4.98 -4.15
C MET A 2 -9.79 4.96 -3.65
N VAL A 3 -9.56 5.21 -2.36
CA VAL A 3 -8.25 5.08 -1.68
C VAL A 3 -7.71 3.65 -1.67
N LYS A 4 -8.59 2.63 -1.55
CA LYS A 4 -8.16 1.22 -1.46
C LYS A 4 -7.85 0.60 -2.83
N ILE A 5 -8.56 1.04 -3.87
CA ILE A 5 -8.34 0.58 -5.25
C ILE A 5 -7.26 1.43 -5.95
N GLY A 6 -7.01 2.65 -5.47
CA GLY A 6 -6.15 3.64 -6.11
C GLY A 6 -6.91 4.41 -7.19
N TRP A 7 -6.62 5.72 -7.32
CA TRP A 7 -7.27 6.58 -8.31
C TRP A 7 -7.09 6.05 -9.74
N GLU A 8 -5.88 5.54 -10.03
CA GLU A 8 -5.51 5.00 -11.33
C GLU A 8 -6.18 3.67 -11.67
N ALA A 9 -6.70 2.92 -10.70
CA ALA A 9 -7.47 1.71 -11.02
C ALA A 9 -8.87 2.08 -11.53
N ALA A 10 -9.40 3.24 -11.12
CA ALA A 10 -10.73 3.69 -11.51
C ALA A 10 -10.70 4.62 -12.73
N LEU A 11 -9.77 5.58 -12.78
CA LEU A 11 -9.84 6.71 -13.73
C LEU A 11 -8.45 7.25 -14.15
N PRO A 12 -8.02 7.03 -15.41
CA PRO A 12 -8.56 6.05 -16.36
C PRO A 12 -8.23 4.62 -15.89
N PRO A 13 -9.10 3.62 -16.13
CA PRO A 13 -8.85 2.24 -15.72
C PRO A 13 -7.49 1.74 -16.21
N ARG A 14 -6.76 0.99 -15.36
CA ARG A 14 -5.52 0.34 -15.79
C ARG A 14 -5.81 -0.70 -16.85
N THR A 15 -4.97 -0.71 -17.88
CA THR A 15 -4.87 -1.86 -18.79
C THR A 15 -4.00 -2.94 -18.12
N PRO A 16 -4.11 -4.22 -18.52
CA PRO A 16 -3.26 -5.28 -17.98
C PRO A 16 -1.76 -4.97 -18.09
N GLU A 17 -1.34 -4.34 -19.21
CA GLU A 17 0.07 -3.97 -19.45
C GLU A 17 0.56 -2.87 -18.50
N ARG A 18 -0.35 -2.08 -17.93
CA ARG A 18 -0.04 -1.03 -16.94
C ARG A 18 -0.06 -1.54 -15.51
N ASP A 19 -0.51 -2.77 -15.29
CA ASP A 19 -0.57 -3.39 -13.96
C ASP A 19 0.53 -4.44 -13.75
N ASP A 20 1.41 -4.62 -14.74
CA ASP A 20 2.55 -5.54 -14.69
C ASP A 20 3.89 -4.82 -14.97
N PRO A 21 4.81 -4.72 -13.99
CA PRO A 21 4.61 -5.06 -12.59
C PRO A 21 3.68 -4.06 -11.91
N ASN A 22 2.88 -4.52 -10.95
CA ASN A 22 1.98 -3.63 -10.23
C ASN A 22 2.76 -2.54 -9.48
N PRO A 23 2.13 -1.39 -9.13
CA PRO A 23 2.87 -0.24 -8.62
C PRO A 23 3.78 -0.54 -7.40
N PRO A 24 3.37 -1.35 -6.40
CA PRO A 24 4.26 -1.74 -5.31
C PRO A 24 5.47 -2.56 -5.77
N MET A 25 5.31 -3.50 -6.70
CA MET A 25 6.42 -4.30 -7.22
C MET A 25 7.35 -3.48 -8.10
N HIS A 26 6.82 -2.51 -8.84
CA HIS A 26 7.63 -1.54 -9.59
C HIS A 26 8.45 -0.64 -8.65
N LEU A 27 7.89 -0.20 -7.53
CA LEU A 27 8.64 0.56 -6.52
C LEU A 27 9.79 -0.28 -5.94
N LEU A 28 9.53 -1.54 -5.59
CA LEU A 28 10.59 -2.43 -5.09
C LEU A 28 11.68 -2.67 -6.14
N GLU A 29 11.32 -2.74 -7.42
CA GLU A 29 12.27 -2.84 -8.53
C GLU A 29 13.17 -1.60 -8.61
N GLN A 30 12.58 -0.40 -8.52
CA GLN A 30 13.31 0.88 -8.48
C GLN A 30 14.27 0.96 -7.28
N LEU A 31 13.93 0.31 -6.17
CA LEU A 31 14.79 0.19 -4.98
C LEU A 31 15.87 -0.91 -5.12
N GLY A 32 15.93 -1.61 -6.25
CA GLY A 32 16.92 -2.64 -6.53
C GLY A 32 16.65 -3.98 -5.82
N ILE A 33 15.42 -4.22 -5.36
CA ILE A 33 15.06 -5.49 -4.73
C ILE A 33 14.94 -6.59 -5.81
N PRO A 34 15.62 -7.74 -5.66
CA PRO A 34 15.63 -8.78 -6.68
C PRO A 34 14.26 -9.43 -6.86
N ALA A 35 13.96 -9.90 -8.07
CA ALA A 35 12.68 -10.50 -8.44
C ALA A 35 12.27 -11.67 -7.53
N GLU A 36 13.24 -12.51 -7.14
CA GLU A 36 13.02 -13.64 -6.19
C GLU A 36 12.43 -13.20 -4.85
N VAL A 37 12.70 -11.96 -4.42
CA VAL A 37 12.13 -11.37 -3.21
C VAL A 37 10.81 -10.67 -3.53
N ARG A 38 10.75 -9.87 -4.61
CA ARG A 38 9.54 -9.11 -4.99
C ARG A 38 8.34 -10.04 -5.26
N GLU A 39 8.59 -11.13 -5.98
CA GLU A 39 7.57 -12.07 -6.45
C GLU A 39 7.41 -13.30 -5.53
N ALA A 40 8.01 -13.25 -4.33
CA ALA A 40 7.95 -14.36 -3.38
C ALA A 40 6.49 -14.72 -3.03
N THR A 41 6.20 -16.01 -3.13
CA THR A 41 4.90 -16.59 -2.80
C THR A 41 5.06 -17.76 -1.83
N VAL A 42 4.05 -18.00 -1.00
CA VAL A 42 3.95 -19.21 -0.19
C VAL A 42 2.67 -19.96 -0.54
N THR A 43 2.73 -21.27 -0.58
CA THR A 43 1.55 -22.10 -0.79
C THR A 43 0.78 -22.23 0.52
N PHE A 44 -0.45 -21.73 0.57
CA PHE A 44 -1.35 -21.87 1.70
C PHE A 44 -2.70 -22.37 1.20
N ASN A 45 -3.17 -23.52 1.71
CA ASN A 45 -4.43 -24.14 1.31
C ASN A 45 -4.55 -24.26 -0.24
N GLU A 46 -3.53 -24.81 -0.90
CA GLU A 46 -3.45 -24.95 -2.37
C GLU A 46 -3.44 -23.64 -3.16
N ASN A 47 -3.35 -22.48 -2.50
CA ASN A 47 -3.29 -21.18 -3.13
C ASN A 47 -1.90 -20.56 -3.00
N GLN A 48 -1.42 -19.91 -4.08
CA GLN A 48 -0.20 -19.10 -4.04
C GLN A 48 -0.50 -17.75 -3.42
N VAL A 49 0.08 -17.48 -2.25
CA VAL A 49 -0.12 -16.23 -1.51
C VAL A 49 1.11 -15.33 -1.73
N PRO A 50 0.95 -14.12 -2.30
CA PRO A 50 2.06 -13.20 -2.55
C PRO A 50 2.50 -12.52 -1.25
N VAL A 51 3.47 -13.11 -0.56
CA VAL A 51 3.88 -12.68 0.79
C VAL A 51 4.54 -11.31 0.78
N THR A 52 5.32 -10.98 -0.25
CA THR A 52 5.98 -9.68 -0.34
C THR A 52 4.97 -8.56 -0.56
N GLY A 53 3.98 -8.78 -1.42
CA GLY A 53 2.87 -7.83 -1.61
C GLY A 53 2.11 -7.57 -0.31
N LEU A 54 1.80 -8.63 0.45
CA LEU A 54 1.17 -8.50 1.77
C LEU A 54 2.06 -7.76 2.77
N ALA A 55 3.35 -8.10 2.83
CA ALA A 55 4.30 -7.46 3.72
C ALA A 55 4.41 -5.95 3.45
N VAL A 56 4.54 -5.54 2.18
CA VAL A 56 4.55 -4.12 1.79
C VAL A 56 3.25 -3.43 2.18
N HIS A 57 2.10 -4.05 1.93
CA HIS A 57 0.80 -3.47 2.27
C HIS A 57 0.65 -3.20 3.78
N HIS A 58 1.01 -4.18 4.60
CA HIS A 58 0.95 -4.05 6.05
C HIS A 58 2.01 -3.09 6.59
N ALA A 59 3.24 -3.13 6.07
CA ALA A 59 4.31 -2.22 6.46
C ALA A 59 3.95 -0.76 6.16
N PHE A 60 3.41 -0.47 4.98
CA PHE A 60 2.91 0.87 4.62
C PHE A 60 1.83 1.33 5.60
N SER A 61 0.86 0.47 5.91
CA SER A 61 -0.22 0.79 6.84
C SER A 61 0.31 1.13 8.24
N VAL A 62 1.24 0.35 8.76
CA VAL A 62 1.87 0.59 10.07
C VAL A 62 2.71 1.88 10.04
N ALA A 63 3.49 2.08 8.97
CA ALA A 63 4.33 3.25 8.79
C ALA A 63 3.53 4.55 8.73
N MET A 64 2.30 4.53 8.19
CA MET A 64 1.40 5.70 8.20
C MET A 64 0.61 5.83 9.51
N ALA A 65 0.20 4.72 10.12
CA ALA A 65 -0.63 4.74 11.34
C ALA A 65 0.15 5.17 12.58
N VAL A 66 1.39 4.70 12.76
CA VAL A 66 2.18 4.98 13.97
C VAL A 66 2.48 6.49 14.12
N PRO A 67 2.99 7.22 13.10
CA PRO A 67 3.19 8.65 13.19
C PRO A 67 1.89 9.42 13.42
N TYR A 68 0.80 9.04 12.76
CA TYR A 68 -0.52 9.63 12.98
C TYR A 68 -0.95 9.50 14.44
N CYS A 69 -0.87 8.31 15.04
CA CYS A 69 -1.21 8.08 16.44
C CYS A 69 -0.30 8.86 17.41
N VAL A 70 1.00 8.97 17.10
CA VAL A 70 1.94 9.78 17.88
C VAL A 70 1.61 11.27 17.79
N ALA A 71 1.27 11.77 16.61
CA ALA A 71 0.94 13.16 16.37
C ALA A 71 -0.42 13.55 17.00
N ALA A 72 -1.43 12.68 16.87
CA ALA A 72 -2.74 12.84 17.47
C ALA A 72 -2.70 12.99 19.00
N ARG A 73 -1.76 12.29 19.67
CA ARG A 73 -1.55 12.43 21.12
C ARG A 73 -1.04 13.82 21.52
N ARG A 74 -0.31 14.52 20.64
CA ARG A 74 0.24 15.86 20.91
C ARG A 74 -0.65 16.99 20.41
N CYS A 75 -1.39 16.76 19.33
CA CYS A 75 -2.28 17.74 18.71
C CYS A 75 -3.59 17.06 18.31
N PRO A 76 -4.63 17.10 19.18
CA PRO A 76 -5.93 16.49 18.89
C PRO A 76 -6.60 17.00 17.61
N ALA A 77 -6.25 18.22 17.15
CA ALA A 77 -6.74 18.79 15.89
C ALA A 77 -6.39 17.92 14.66
N ILE A 78 -5.34 17.09 14.73
CA ILE A 78 -4.96 16.16 13.66
C ILE A 78 -6.04 15.09 13.42
N THR A 79 -6.85 14.81 14.43
CA THR A 79 -7.98 13.87 14.32
C THR A 79 -9.27 14.52 13.81
N ALA A 80 -9.26 15.83 13.55
CA ALA A 80 -10.43 16.54 13.04
C ALA A 80 -10.94 15.92 11.73
N GLY A 81 -12.26 15.89 11.55
CA GLY A 81 -12.88 15.20 10.42
C GLY A 81 -12.73 13.67 10.48
N GLY A 82 -12.43 13.09 11.64
CA GLY A 82 -12.34 11.63 11.83
C GLY A 82 -11.14 10.99 11.13
N GLY A 83 -10.08 11.75 10.88
CA GLY A 83 -8.91 11.31 10.11
C GLY A 83 -9.08 11.41 8.59
N ALA A 84 -10.24 11.88 8.09
CA ALA A 84 -10.47 12.06 6.65
C ALA A 84 -9.48 13.07 6.03
N VAL A 85 -9.12 14.13 6.76
CA VAL A 85 -8.14 15.14 6.30
C VAL A 85 -6.75 14.54 6.16
N TYR A 86 -6.34 13.70 7.12
CA TYR A 86 -5.07 12.96 7.03
C TYR A 86 -5.08 12.00 5.83
N GLY A 87 -6.21 11.34 5.59
CA GLY A 87 -6.41 10.44 4.43
C GLY A 87 -6.40 11.11 3.06
N LEU A 88 -6.45 12.45 2.96
CA LEU A 88 -6.28 13.17 1.69
C LEU A 88 -4.81 13.42 1.31
N GLY A 89 -3.90 13.36 2.29
CA GLY A 89 -2.47 13.62 2.09
C GLY A 89 -1.63 12.37 1.80
N VAL A 90 -2.27 11.19 1.76
CA VAL A 90 -1.69 9.87 1.46
C VAL A 90 -2.34 9.28 0.22
#